data_AF-A0A812T5K6-F1
#
_entry.id   AF-A0A812T5K6-F1
#
_cell.length_a   1.000
_cell.length_b   1.000
_cell.length_c   1.000
_cell.angle_alpha   90.00
_cell.angle_beta   90.00
_cell.angle_gamma   90.00
#
_symmetry.space_group_name_H-M   'P 1'
#
loop_
_entity.id
_entity.type
_entity.pdbx_description
1 polymer ?
#
loop_
_entity_poly.entity_id
_entity_poly.type
_entity_poly.pdbx_seq_one_letter_code
_entity_poly.pdbx_strand_id
1 'polypeptide(L)'
;MSTLTRLSYTSTMRGDPGVASKQIEDIVAKSVKSNLSCQVSGHMCYDAKLKHVWQVLEGSPEAVQRLWTTICQDERHVVDEDTVKLESVDSRSFPIGWGMRCTNFGQGASACEDCAKSQLMQLMYKSVINEGEFSAKGVVDQIVPQAMVQNAKNGITGWMLYNDRTSVVYQVLEGKPESIEKLWERISQDPRHHVVTESVRRRAIPQREFANWSMAMNEVERTAWMAS
;
A
#
# COMPACT_ATOMS: atom_id res chain seq x y z
N MET A 1 9.42 24.79 -15.09
CA MET A 1 9.57 23.72 -14.07
C MET A 1 8.61 22.61 -14.46
N SER A 2 9.06 21.37 -14.55
CA SER A 2 8.15 20.25 -14.85
C SER A 2 7.23 20.07 -13.66
N THR A 3 5.93 20.31 -13.83
CA THR A 3 4.93 20.03 -12.80
C THR A 3 4.77 18.52 -12.67
N LEU A 4 4.78 18.03 -11.44
CA LEU A 4 4.56 16.63 -11.11
C LEU A 4 3.23 16.54 -10.35
N THR A 5 2.37 15.63 -10.79
CA THR A 5 1.04 15.42 -10.22
C THR A 5 0.95 14.03 -9.65
N ARG A 6 0.34 13.91 -8.47
CA ARG A 6 -0.05 12.67 -7.83
C ARG A 6 -1.57 12.54 -7.88
N LEU A 7 -2.05 11.43 -8.41
CA LEU A 7 -3.45 11.02 -8.37
C LEU A 7 -3.55 9.79 -7.49
N SER A 8 -4.36 9.85 -6.44
CA SER A 8 -4.72 8.69 -5.63
C SER A 8 -6.23 8.48 -5.66
N TYR A 9 -6.67 7.23 -5.74
CA TYR A 9 -8.08 6.89 -5.69
C TYR A 9 -8.27 5.47 -5.16
N THR A 10 -9.51 5.13 -4.90
CA THR A 10 -9.91 3.78 -4.53
C THR A 10 -11.00 3.27 -5.45
N SER A 11 -11.04 1.96 -5.66
CA SER A 11 -12.06 1.31 -6.47
C SER A 11 -12.34 -0.10 -5.98
N THR A 12 -13.47 -0.65 -6.41
CA THR A 12 -13.89 -2.02 -6.10
C THR A 12 -13.98 -2.83 -7.39
N MET A 13 -13.26 -3.95 -7.45
CA MET A 13 -13.32 -4.85 -8.61
C MET A 13 -14.67 -5.58 -8.68
N ARG A 14 -15.20 -5.69 -9.89
CA ARG A 14 -16.39 -6.48 -10.21
C ARG A 14 -16.06 -7.97 -10.29
N GLY A 15 -17.10 -8.79 -10.33
CA GLY A 15 -16.97 -10.26 -10.38
C GLY A 15 -16.64 -10.89 -9.02
N ASP A 16 -16.40 -12.20 -9.03
CA ASP A 16 -15.97 -12.94 -7.84
C ASP A 16 -14.48 -12.67 -7.51
N PRO A 17 -14.04 -12.92 -6.26
CA PRO A 17 -12.66 -12.66 -5.83
C PRO A 17 -11.56 -13.33 -6.67
N GLY A 18 -11.82 -14.53 -7.22
CA GLY A 18 -10.85 -15.26 -8.03
C GLY A 18 -10.64 -14.59 -9.39
N VAL A 19 -11.74 -14.24 -10.05
CA VAL A 19 -11.72 -13.49 -11.32
C VAL A 19 -11.10 -12.10 -11.11
N ALA A 20 -11.49 -11.39 -10.05
CA ALA A 20 -10.95 -10.07 -9.74
C ALA A 20 -9.42 -10.11 -9.51
N SER A 21 -8.91 -11.12 -8.79
CA SER A 21 -7.47 -11.28 -8.56
C SER A 21 -6.69 -11.46 -9.86
N LYS A 22 -7.18 -12.31 -10.77
CA LYS A 22 -6.56 -12.51 -12.09
C LYS A 22 -6.61 -11.25 -12.94
N GLN A 23 -7.73 -10.51 -12.89
CA GLN A 23 -7.84 -9.23 -13.59
C GLN A 23 -6.82 -8.20 -13.08
N ILE A 24 -6.57 -8.14 -11.77
CA ILE A 24 -5.54 -7.26 -11.20
C ILE A 24 -4.14 -7.64 -11.72
N GLU A 25 -3.80 -8.92 -11.75
CA GLU A 25 -2.52 -9.39 -12.31
C GLU A 25 -2.36 -8.93 -13.78
N ASP A 26 -3.40 -9.08 -14.60
CA ASP A 26 -3.41 -8.63 -16.00
C ASP A 26 -3.31 -7.10 -16.13
N ILE A 27 -4.00 -6.34 -15.27
CA ILE A 27 -3.95 -4.87 -15.23
C ILE A 27 -2.54 -4.41 -14.91
N VAL A 28 -1.92 -4.97 -13.88
CA VAL A 28 -0.57 -4.62 -13.46
C VAL A 28 0.43 -4.93 -14.57
N ALA A 29 0.38 -6.14 -15.15
CA ALA A 29 1.28 -6.54 -16.24
C ALA A 29 1.20 -5.60 -17.45
N LYS A 30 -0.01 -5.16 -17.84
CA LYS A 30 -0.20 -4.21 -18.95
C LYS A 30 0.22 -2.79 -18.59
N SER A 31 -0.08 -2.35 -17.37
CA SER A 31 0.18 -0.98 -16.93
C SER A 31 1.67 -0.67 -16.80
N VAL A 32 2.52 -1.61 -16.39
CA VAL A 32 3.97 -1.38 -16.23
C VAL A 32 4.58 -0.81 -17.51
N LYS A 33 4.37 -1.45 -18.67
CA LYS A 33 4.95 -1.00 -19.94
C LYS A 33 4.37 0.34 -20.40
N SER A 34 3.04 0.49 -20.30
CA SER A 34 2.34 1.72 -20.69
C SER A 34 2.79 2.92 -19.85
N ASN A 35 2.81 2.75 -18.52
CA ASN A 35 3.20 3.78 -17.57
C ASN A 35 4.65 4.21 -17.79
N LEU A 36 5.57 3.25 -17.95
CA LEU A 36 6.98 3.55 -18.26
C LEU A 36 7.13 4.40 -19.53
N SER A 37 6.38 4.10 -20.59
CA SER A 37 6.44 4.85 -21.85
C SER A 37 6.01 6.32 -21.70
N CYS A 38 5.17 6.62 -20.72
CA CYS A 38 4.67 7.96 -20.42
C CYS A 38 5.33 8.58 -19.18
N GLN A 39 6.40 7.98 -18.65
CA GLN A 39 7.05 8.37 -17.40
C GLN A 39 6.08 8.49 -16.22
N VAL A 40 5.08 7.61 -16.16
CA VAL A 40 4.21 7.45 -15.00
C VAL A 40 4.76 6.34 -14.10
N SER A 41 4.72 6.55 -12.79
CA SER A 41 4.99 5.54 -11.78
C SER A 41 3.87 5.49 -10.77
N GLY A 42 3.83 4.45 -9.95
CA GLY A 42 2.77 4.31 -8.98
C GLY A 42 2.84 3.03 -8.18
N HIS A 43 1.93 2.96 -7.22
CA HIS A 43 1.70 1.78 -6.40
C HIS A 43 0.21 1.45 -6.38
N MET A 44 -0.09 0.16 -6.36
CA MET A 44 -1.42 -0.40 -6.26
C MET A 44 -1.44 -1.36 -5.08
N CYS A 45 -2.25 -1.06 -4.06
CA CYS A 45 -2.60 -1.99 -3.01
C CYS A 45 -3.92 -2.66 -3.36
N TYR A 46 -3.94 -3.99 -3.35
CA TYR A 46 -5.14 -4.78 -3.63
C TYR A 46 -5.45 -5.70 -2.45
N ASP A 47 -6.67 -5.64 -1.91
CA ASP A 47 -7.20 -6.62 -0.97
C ASP A 47 -8.07 -7.61 -1.75
N ALA A 48 -7.62 -8.86 -1.87
CA ALA A 48 -8.32 -9.86 -2.69
C ALA A 48 -9.66 -10.29 -2.07
N LYS A 49 -9.78 -10.27 -0.74
CA LYS A 49 -10.99 -10.68 -0.03
C LYS A 49 -12.09 -9.63 -0.20
N LEU A 50 -11.74 -8.36 -0.06
CA LEU A 50 -12.67 -7.24 -0.23
C LEU A 50 -12.80 -6.82 -1.70
N LYS A 51 -11.89 -7.25 -2.56
CA LYS A 51 -11.74 -6.80 -3.96
C LYS A 51 -11.47 -5.30 -4.08
N HIS A 52 -10.97 -4.68 -3.02
CA HIS A 52 -10.71 -3.25 -2.98
C HIS A 52 -9.31 -2.96 -3.51
N VAL A 53 -9.24 -1.88 -4.28
CA VAL A 53 -8.03 -1.33 -4.85
C VAL A 53 -7.81 0.04 -4.25
N TRP A 54 -6.58 0.31 -3.85
CA TRP A 54 -6.06 1.66 -3.69
C TRP A 54 -4.92 1.84 -4.67
N GLN A 55 -4.96 2.88 -5.48
CA GLN A 55 -3.95 3.11 -6.51
C GLN A 55 -3.49 4.56 -6.49
N VAL A 56 -2.18 4.73 -6.61
CA VAL A 56 -1.51 6.01 -6.77
C VAL A 56 -0.76 6.05 -8.08
N LEU A 57 -0.85 7.17 -8.79
CA LEU A 57 -0.15 7.46 -10.03
C LEU A 57 0.58 8.79 -9.89
N GLU A 58 1.84 8.83 -10.29
CA GLU A 58 2.68 10.03 -10.32
C GLU A 58 3.22 10.25 -11.72
N GLY A 59 3.11 11.46 -12.24
CA GLY A 59 3.56 11.79 -13.60
C GLY A 59 3.33 13.24 -13.96
N SER A 60 3.57 13.60 -15.23
CA SER A 60 3.12 14.91 -15.72
C SER A 60 1.58 14.98 -15.64
N PRO A 61 0.99 16.17 -15.43
CA PRO A 61 -0.46 16.32 -15.38
C PRO A 61 -1.18 15.68 -16.57
N GLU A 62 -0.62 15.84 -17.78
CA GLU A 62 -1.21 15.32 -19.02
C GLU A 62 -1.14 13.79 -19.08
N ALA A 63 -0.03 13.20 -18.62
CA ALA A 63 0.14 11.75 -18.59
C ALA A 63 -0.81 11.10 -17.58
N VAL A 64 -0.91 11.68 -16.38
CA VAL A 64 -1.82 11.21 -15.33
C VAL A 64 -3.28 11.34 -15.79
N GLN A 65 -3.66 12.48 -16.38
CA GLN A 65 -5.02 12.73 -16.86
C GLN A 65 -5.44 11.75 -17.98
N ARG A 66 -4.53 11.43 -18.90
CA ARG A 66 -4.81 10.44 -19.96
C ARG A 66 -5.08 9.06 -19.37
N LEU A 67 -4.24 8.59 -18.45
CA LEU A 67 -4.45 7.31 -17.78
C LEU A 67 -5.75 7.31 -16.97
N TRP A 68 -6.03 8.41 -16.26
CA TRP A 68 -7.25 8.54 -15.47
C TRP A 68 -8.50 8.39 -16.33
N THR A 69 -8.52 8.97 -17.53
CA THR A 69 -9.64 8.84 -18.46
C THR A 69 -9.89 7.38 -18.84
N THR A 70 -8.83 6.61 -19.11
CA THR A 70 -8.94 5.18 -19.38
C THR A 70 -9.39 4.38 -18.15
N ILE A 71 -8.88 4.74 -16.97
CA ILE A 71 -9.23 4.08 -15.70
C ILE A 71 -10.70 4.26 -15.37
N CYS A 72 -11.26 5.47 -15.55
CA CYS A 72 -12.69 5.72 -15.28
C CYS A 72 -13.62 4.95 -16.23
N GLN A 73 -13.16 4.61 -17.43
CA GLN A 73 -13.92 3.86 -18.42
C GLN A 73 -13.78 2.33 -18.27
N ASP A 74 -12.92 1.86 -17.36
CA ASP A 74 -12.67 0.44 -17.18
C ASP A 74 -13.87 -0.23 -16.47
N GLU A 75 -14.62 -1.04 -17.21
CA GLU A 75 -15.82 -1.71 -16.68
C GLU A 75 -15.51 -2.75 -15.60
N ARG A 76 -14.24 -3.16 -15.44
CA ARG A 76 -13.84 -4.19 -14.46
C ARG A 76 -13.92 -3.72 -13.02
N HIS A 77 -14.06 -2.42 -12.77
CA HIS A 77 -14.16 -1.87 -11.41
C HIS A 77 -15.20 -0.74 -11.30
N VAL A 78 -15.39 -0.28 -10.07
CA VAL A 78 -16.15 0.92 -9.75
C VAL A 78 -15.26 1.81 -8.91
N VAL A 79 -14.94 3.01 -9.41
CA VAL A 79 -14.19 4.01 -8.67
C VAL A 79 -15.09 4.63 -7.59
N ASP A 80 -14.55 4.82 -6.39
CA ASP A 80 -15.16 5.63 -5.35
C ASP A 80 -14.74 7.10 -5.56
N GLU A 81 -15.61 7.89 -6.18
CA GLU A 81 -15.34 9.28 -6.58
C GLU A 81 -14.95 10.18 -5.40
N ASP A 82 -15.47 9.90 -4.20
CA ASP A 82 -15.17 10.66 -2.98
C ASP A 82 -13.73 10.46 -2.49
N THR A 83 -13.04 9.44 -3.00
CA THR A 83 -11.65 9.12 -2.63
C THR A 83 -10.61 9.64 -3.62
N VAL A 84 -11.05 10.23 -4.73
CA VAL A 84 -10.17 10.75 -5.77
C VAL A 84 -9.50 12.02 -5.27
N LYS A 85 -8.17 12.00 -5.16
CA LYS A 85 -7.36 13.17 -4.82
C LYS A 85 -6.34 13.41 -5.92
N LEU A 86 -6.22 14.67 -6.33
CA LEU A 86 -5.25 15.14 -7.30
C LEU A 86 -4.40 16.24 -6.65
N GLU A 87 -3.10 16.02 -6.55
CA GLU A 87 -2.19 16.91 -5.84
C GLU A 87 -0.98 17.26 -6.71
N SER A 88 -0.50 18.50 -6.61
CA SER A 88 0.82 18.88 -7.12
C SER A 88 1.87 18.52 -6.10
N VAL A 89 2.92 17.79 -6.50
CA VAL A 89 3.96 17.30 -5.60
C VAL A 89 5.34 17.69 -6.11
N ASP A 90 6.28 17.94 -5.19
CA ASP A 90 7.64 18.40 -5.55
C ASP A 90 8.54 17.26 -6.05
N SER A 91 8.26 16.03 -5.62
CA SER A 91 9.06 14.85 -5.91
C SER A 91 8.23 13.58 -5.95
N ARG A 92 8.72 12.57 -6.68
CA ARG A 92 8.08 11.24 -6.73
C ARG A 92 8.31 10.48 -5.43
N SER A 93 7.25 9.89 -4.90
CA SER A 93 7.34 8.87 -3.86
C SER A 93 7.58 7.47 -4.45
N PHE A 94 7.22 7.25 -5.72
CA PHE A 94 7.32 5.96 -6.39
C PHE A 94 8.34 6.01 -7.55
N PRO A 95 9.39 5.16 -7.56
CA PRO A 95 10.40 5.16 -8.61
C PRO A 95 9.82 4.99 -10.02
N ILE A 96 10.34 5.74 -10.99
CA ILE A 96 9.91 5.64 -12.41
C ILE A 96 10.00 4.20 -12.91
N GLY A 97 11.10 3.51 -12.58
CA GLY A 97 11.35 2.13 -13.00
C GLY A 97 10.30 1.11 -12.57
N TRP A 98 9.36 1.48 -11.68
CA TRP A 98 8.24 0.62 -11.33
C TRP A 98 7.20 0.56 -12.45
N GLY A 99 6.88 1.69 -13.09
CA GLY A 99 5.68 1.85 -13.91
C GLY A 99 4.39 1.70 -13.08
N MET A 100 4.18 0.50 -12.54
CA MET A 100 3.20 0.18 -11.52
C MET A 100 3.70 -0.97 -10.63
N ARG A 101 3.77 -0.73 -9.32
CA ARG A 101 4.07 -1.79 -8.34
C ARG A 101 2.79 -2.23 -7.66
N CYS A 102 2.51 -3.53 -7.60
CA CYS A 102 1.35 -4.06 -6.89
C CYS A 102 1.74 -4.77 -5.59
N THR A 103 1.00 -4.51 -4.51
CA THR A 103 1.01 -5.29 -3.26
C THR A 103 -0.37 -5.92 -3.06
N ASN A 104 -0.41 -7.25 -3.01
CA ASN A 104 -1.65 -8.01 -2.89
C ASN A 104 -1.80 -8.63 -1.49
N PHE A 105 -2.86 -8.27 -0.79
CA PHE A 105 -3.30 -8.83 0.48
C PHE A 105 -4.42 -9.84 0.22
N GLY A 106 -4.07 -11.12 0.03
CA GLY A 106 -5.10 -12.13 -0.19
C GLY A 106 -4.67 -13.55 -0.54
N GLN A 107 -3.45 -13.78 -1.05
CA GLN A 107 -2.99 -15.14 -1.37
C GLN A 107 -2.21 -15.75 -0.21
N GLY A 108 -2.65 -16.93 0.26
CA GLY A 108 -2.38 -17.66 1.52
C GLY A 108 -0.98 -17.58 2.17
N ALA A 109 -0.92 -17.85 3.49
CA ALA A 109 0.27 -17.73 4.32
C ALA A 109 1.46 -18.49 3.73
N SER A 110 2.35 -17.77 3.06
CA SER A 110 3.65 -18.28 2.66
C SER A 110 4.59 -18.11 3.84
N ALA A 111 4.90 -19.21 4.51
CA ALA A 111 6.10 -19.30 5.32
C ALA A 111 7.29 -19.27 4.34
N CYS A 112 8.06 -18.20 4.35
CA CYS A 112 9.27 -18.13 3.55
C CYS A 112 10.42 -18.74 4.35
N GLU A 113 10.79 -19.97 4.03
CA GLU A 113 11.94 -20.67 4.61
C GLU A 113 13.27 -19.94 4.36
N ASP A 114 13.32 -19.08 3.34
CA ASP A 114 14.53 -18.33 2.93
C ASP A 114 14.74 -17.00 3.68
N CYS A 115 13.73 -16.49 4.40
CA CYS A 115 13.84 -15.21 5.11
C CYS A 115 14.94 -15.21 6.18
N ALA A 116 15.13 -16.32 6.89
CA ALA A 116 16.10 -16.41 7.97
C ALA A 116 17.57 -16.31 7.48
N LYS A 117 17.82 -16.59 6.20
CA LYS A 117 19.14 -16.56 5.57
C LYS A 117 19.37 -15.31 4.72
N SER A 118 18.36 -14.48 4.53
CA SER A 118 18.46 -13.27 3.71
C SER A 118 19.03 -12.08 4.49
N GLN A 119 19.71 -11.17 3.78
CA GLN A 119 20.14 -9.90 4.37
C GLN A 119 18.98 -8.92 4.60
N LEU A 120 17.85 -9.16 3.93
CA LEU A 120 16.68 -8.29 3.95
C LEU A 120 15.40 -9.11 3.76
N MET A 121 14.38 -8.76 4.54
CA MET A 121 13.06 -9.35 4.53
C MET A 121 12.00 -8.26 4.42
N GLN A 122 10.90 -8.58 3.75
CA GLN A 122 9.67 -7.81 3.75
C GLN A 122 8.61 -8.58 4.55
N LEU A 123 7.94 -7.91 5.49
CA LEU A 123 6.75 -8.38 6.17
C LEU A 123 5.58 -7.49 5.75
N MET A 124 4.48 -8.09 5.34
CA MET A 124 3.24 -7.37 5.06
C MET A 124 2.08 -7.98 5.83
N TYR A 125 1.16 -7.15 6.28
CA TYR A 125 -0.02 -7.59 7.01
C TYR A 125 -1.17 -6.59 6.90
N LYS A 126 -2.36 -7.10 7.20
CA LYS A 126 -3.60 -6.34 7.40
C LYS A 126 -4.01 -6.46 8.86
N SER A 127 -4.45 -5.38 9.47
CA SER A 127 -5.08 -5.36 10.80
C SER A 127 -6.29 -4.44 10.84
N VAL A 128 -7.04 -4.49 11.94
CA VAL A 128 -8.16 -3.60 12.23
C VAL A 128 -7.90 -2.94 13.57
N ILE A 129 -7.89 -1.62 13.65
CA ILE A 129 -7.77 -0.89 14.92
C ILE A 129 -9.02 -1.17 15.75
N ASN A 130 -8.82 -1.54 17.01
CA ASN A 130 -9.92 -1.80 17.93
C ASN A 130 -10.55 -0.46 18.34
N GLU A 131 -11.87 -0.39 18.30
CA GLU A 131 -12.60 0.74 18.87
C GLU A 131 -12.49 0.68 20.40
N GLY A 132 -12.14 1.80 21.02
CA GLY A 132 -11.96 1.89 22.46
C GLY A 132 -12.22 3.30 22.97
N GLU A 133 -11.54 3.70 24.05
CA GLU A 133 -11.67 5.04 24.64
C GLU A 133 -11.29 6.17 23.64
N PHE A 134 -10.41 5.87 22.69
CA PHE A 134 -10.04 6.76 21.59
C PHE A 134 -10.62 6.25 20.27
N SER A 135 -10.95 7.19 19.36
CA SER A 135 -11.31 6.82 17.99
C SER A 135 -10.12 6.14 17.30
N ALA A 136 -10.40 5.21 16.39
CA ALA A 136 -9.36 4.51 15.64
C ALA A 136 -8.40 5.48 14.93
N LYS A 137 -8.95 6.57 14.38
CA LYS A 137 -8.15 7.65 13.79
C LYS A 137 -7.22 8.31 14.81
N GLY A 138 -7.72 8.61 16.01
CA GLY A 138 -6.92 9.20 17.08
C GLY A 138 -5.78 8.28 17.54
N VAL A 139 -6.02 6.98 17.58
CA VAL A 139 -4.99 5.97 17.86
C VAL A 139 -3.88 6.00 16.79
N VAL A 140 -4.26 6.00 15.52
CA VAL A 140 -3.31 6.07 14.38
C VAL A 140 -2.51 7.38 14.43
N ASP A 141 -3.18 8.52 14.66
CA ASP A 141 -2.57 9.85 14.75
C ASP A 141 -1.46 9.93 15.82
N GLN A 142 -1.62 9.21 16.93
CA GLN A 142 -0.65 9.21 18.03
C GLN A 142 0.52 8.25 17.81
N ILE A 143 0.26 7.06 17.26
CA ILE A 143 1.25 5.98 17.20
C ILE A 143 2.19 6.16 16.02
N VAL A 144 1.64 6.52 14.87
CA VAL A 144 2.37 6.55 13.60
C VAL A 144 3.65 7.38 13.69
N PRO A 145 3.65 8.62 14.18
CA PRO A 145 4.89 9.42 14.23
C PRO A 145 5.99 8.75 15.06
N GLN A 146 5.63 8.11 16.17
CA GLN A 146 6.59 7.42 17.03
C GLN A 146 7.11 6.13 16.41
N ALA A 147 6.22 5.34 15.81
CA ALA A 147 6.57 4.14 15.08
C ALA A 147 7.54 4.47 13.93
N MET A 148 7.30 5.59 13.25
CA MET A 148 8.15 6.08 12.16
C MET A 148 9.58 6.41 12.63
N VAL A 149 9.72 7.18 13.71
CA VAL A 149 11.05 7.47 14.27
C VAL A 149 11.75 6.18 14.72
N GLN A 150 11.01 5.26 15.32
CA GLN A 150 11.58 4.03 15.85
C GLN A 150 11.99 3.04 14.74
N ASN A 151 11.19 2.87 13.69
CA ASN A 151 11.55 1.96 12.61
C ASN A 151 12.74 2.54 11.82
N ALA A 152 12.81 3.85 11.60
CA ALA A 152 13.97 4.50 10.98
C ALA A 152 15.27 4.25 11.76
N LYS A 153 15.24 4.41 13.10
CA LYS A 153 16.38 4.10 13.99
C LYS A 153 16.84 2.64 13.91
N ASN A 154 15.91 1.73 13.64
CA ASN A 154 16.19 0.30 13.50
C ASN A 154 16.52 -0.12 12.06
N GLY A 155 16.66 0.84 11.13
CA GLY A 155 16.89 0.57 9.72
C GLY A 155 15.73 -0.21 9.08
N ILE A 156 14.49 0.10 9.47
CA ILE A 156 13.27 -0.48 8.91
C ILE A 156 12.56 0.59 8.09
N THR A 157 12.18 0.24 6.86
CA THR A 157 11.44 1.09 5.91
C THR A 157 10.10 0.45 5.58
N GLY A 158 9.24 1.13 4.82
CA GLY A 158 7.94 0.56 4.44
C GLY A 158 6.88 1.61 4.16
N TRP A 159 5.63 1.18 4.14
CA TRP A 159 4.46 2.06 3.97
C TRP A 159 3.27 1.55 4.77
N MET A 160 2.33 2.46 5.07
CA MET A 160 1.09 2.14 5.75
C MET A 160 -0.09 2.87 5.11
N LEU A 161 -1.16 2.13 4.85
CA LEU A 161 -2.46 2.64 4.40
C LEU A 161 -3.46 2.44 5.54
N TYR A 162 -4.15 3.50 5.93
CA TYR A 162 -5.22 3.45 6.93
C TYR A 162 -6.54 3.87 6.30
N ASN A 163 -7.59 3.09 6.58
CA ASN A 163 -8.95 3.43 6.21
C ASN A 163 -9.69 3.99 7.41
N ASP A 164 -10.03 5.28 7.34
CA ASP A 164 -10.67 6.01 8.43
C ASP A 164 -12.10 5.51 8.73
N ARG A 165 -12.78 4.87 7.78
CA ARG A 165 -14.16 4.36 7.97
C ARG A 165 -14.23 2.94 8.49
N THR A 166 -13.37 2.06 7.98
CA THR A 166 -13.37 0.64 8.37
C THR A 166 -12.37 0.33 9.49
N SER A 167 -11.55 1.31 9.87
CA SER A 167 -10.45 1.18 10.82
C SER A 167 -9.39 0.15 10.39
N VAL A 168 -9.38 -0.24 9.12
CA VAL A 168 -8.43 -1.22 8.57
C VAL A 168 -7.08 -0.55 8.29
N VAL A 169 -6.01 -1.24 8.65
CA VAL A 169 -4.62 -0.90 8.34
C VAL A 169 -4.04 -1.95 7.40
N TYR A 170 -3.37 -1.50 6.35
CA TYR A 170 -2.46 -2.32 5.55
C TYR A 170 -1.05 -1.79 5.76
N GLN A 171 -0.10 -2.66 6.06
CA GLN A 171 1.27 -2.24 6.28
C GLN A 171 2.26 -3.19 5.61
N VAL A 172 3.32 -2.61 5.07
CA VAL A 172 4.52 -3.29 4.61
C VAL A 172 5.71 -2.76 5.39
N LEU A 173 6.56 -3.66 5.87
CA LEU A 173 7.78 -3.38 6.62
C LEU A 173 8.95 -4.10 5.93
N GLU A 174 10.07 -3.42 5.78
CA GLU A 174 11.28 -3.94 5.14
C GLU A 174 12.49 -3.71 6.04
N GLY A 175 13.33 -4.73 6.23
CA GLY A 175 14.49 -4.61 7.12
C GLY A 175 15.24 -5.92 7.27
N LYS A 176 16.27 -5.92 8.10
CA LYS A 176 16.94 -7.18 8.48
C LYS A 176 15.92 -8.11 9.14
N PRO A 177 15.95 -9.44 8.87
CA PRO A 177 14.99 -10.38 9.43
C PRO A 177 14.82 -10.24 10.95
N GLU A 178 15.92 -10.18 11.69
CA GLU A 178 15.92 -10.00 13.16
C GLU A 178 15.21 -8.72 13.60
N SER A 179 15.47 -7.59 12.93
CA SER A 179 14.84 -6.30 13.26
C SER A 179 13.34 -6.34 12.99
N ILE A 180 12.91 -6.99 11.90
CA ILE A 180 11.50 -7.08 11.51
C ILE A 180 10.75 -8.02 12.43
N GLU A 181 11.29 -9.20 12.77
CA GLU A 181 10.62 -10.13 13.70
C GLU A 181 10.50 -9.52 15.09
N LYS A 182 11.53 -8.85 15.60
CA LYS A 182 11.46 -8.14 16.89
C LYS A 182 10.39 -7.06 16.90
N LEU A 183 10.22 -6.33 15.80
CA LEU A 183 9.13 -5.36 15.65
C LEU A 183 7.77 -6.07 15.57
N TRP A 184 7.70 -7.17 14.83
CA TRP A 184 6.48 -7.97 14.66
C TRP A 184 5.98 -8.58 15.97
N GLU A 185 6.85 -9.04 16.86
CA GLU A 185 6.46 -9.53 18.20
C GLU A 185 5.65 -8.48 18.96
N ARG A 186 6.08 -7.21 18.88
CA ARG A 186 5.37 -6.09 19.49
C ARG A 186 4.07 -5.76 18.77
N ILE A 187 4.10 -5.68 17.44
CA ILE A 187 2.94 -5.34 16.62
C ILE A 187 1.84 -6.40 16.77
N SER A 188 2.18 -7.68 16.67
CA SER A 188 1.20 -8.78 16.71
C SER A 188 0.49 -8.94 18.04
N GLN A 189 1.08 -8.45 19.13
CA GLN A 189 0.50 -8.49 20.48
C GLN A 189 -0.06 -7.14 20.94
N ASP A 190 -0.04 -6.12 20.07
CA ASP A 190 -0.52 -4.80 20.43
C ASP A 190 -2.04 -4.82 20.67
N PRO A 191 -2.53 -4.50 21.87
CA PRO A 191 -3.96 -4.60 22.19
C PRO A 191 -4.82 -3.57 21.46
N ARG A 192 -4.20 -2.58 20.80
CA ARG A 192 -4.91 -1.51 20.10
C ARG A 192 -5.44 -1.94 18.74
N HIS A 193 -5.07 -3.12 18.24
CA HIS A 193 -5.57 -3.63 16.97
C HIS A 193 -5.72 -5.16 16.98
N HIS A 194 -6.38 -5.68 15.95
CA HIS A 194 -6.50 -7.10 15.68
C HIS A 194 -5.85 -7.41 14.32
N VAL A 195 -4.81 -8.23 14.32
CA VAL A 195 -4.13 -8.68 13.10
C VAL A 195 -4.98 -9.74 12.39
N VAL A 196 -5.23 -9.56 11.10
CA VAL A 196 -5.83 -10.59 10.24
C VAL A 196 -4.73 -11.59 9.90
N THR A 197 -4.65 -12.68 10.66
CA THR A 197 -3.57 -13.67 10.58
C THR A 197 -3.38 -14.24 9.18
N GLU A 198 -4.47 -14.48 8.45
CA GLU A 198 -4.40 -15.01 7.09
C GLU A 198 -3.79 -14.01 6.09
N SER A 199 -3.59 -12.73 6.44
CA SER A 199 -2.98 -11.73 5.57
C SER A 199 -1.45 -11.61 5.74
N VAL A 200 -0.89 -12.16 6.82
CA VAL A 200 0.50 -11.95 7.19
C VAL A 200 1.43 -12.71 6.24
N ARG A 201 2.32 -12.00 5.55
CA ARG A 201 3.32 -12.61 4.65
C ARG A 201 4.71 -12.12 4.97
N ARG A 202 5.66 -13.04 4.83
CA ARG A 202 7.09 -12.77 4.91
C ARG A 202 7.72 -13.21 3.60
N ARG A 203 8.65 -12.44 3.08
CA ARG A 203 9.49 -12.87 1.97
C ARG A 203 10.87 -12.26 2.05
N ALA A 204 11.87 -13.03 1.64
CA ALA A 204 13.19 -12.50 1.36
C ALA A 204 13.10 -11.52 0.18
N ILE A 205 13.80 -10.40 0.29
CA ILE A 205 13.90 -9.42 -0.79
C ILE A 205 15.36 -9.10 -1.07
N PRO A 206 15.77 -8.97 -2.35
CA PRO A 206 17.17 -8.71 -2.69
C PRO A 206 17.59 -7.26 -2.38
N GLN A 207 16.61 -6.34 -2.36
CA GLN A 207 16.79 -4.94 -2.06
C GLN A 207 15.47 -4.35 -1.56
N ARG A 208 15.54 -3.22 -0.83
CA ARG A 208 14.35 -2.50 -0.36
C ARG A 208 13.56 -2.00 -1.55
N GLU A 209 12.26 -2.26 -1.55
CA GLU A 209 11.36 -1.72 -2.56
C GLU A 209 10.97 -0.29 -2.15
N PHE A 210 10.80 -0.05 -0.85
CA PHE A 210 10.43 1.25 -0.30
C PHE A 210 11.64 1.93 0.37
N ALA A 211 12.78 1.96 -0.33
CA ALA A 211 14.06 2.45 0.22
C ALA A 211 14.06 3.96 0.55
N ASN A 212 13.40 4.76 -0.28
CA ASN A 212 13.32 6.22 -0.14
C ASN A 212 12.19 6.68 0.79
N TRP A 213 11.43 5.72 1.34
CA TRP A 213 10.40 5.99 2.33
C TRP A 213 11.07 5.99 3.69
N SER A 214 11.86 7.03 3.93
CA SER A 214 12.42 7.33 5.24
C SER A 214 11.37 8.01 6.10
N MET A 215 10.16 7.45 6.18
CA MET A 215 9.06 7.82 7.05
C MET A 215 9.10 9.29 7.50
N ALA A 216 9.08 10.21 6.52
CA ALA A 216 8.82 11.60 6.81
C ALA A 216 7.36 11.69 7.28
N MET A 217 7.07 12.61 8.20
CA MET A 217 5.85 12.78 9.01
C MET A 217 4.47 12.63 8.31
N ASN A 218 4.43 12.49 6.98
CA ASN A 218 3.26 12.55 6.11
C ASN A 218 2.92 11.22 5.37
N GLU A 219 3.67 10.12 5.56
CA GLU A 219 3.58 8.91 4.69
C GLU A 219 2.45 7.91 5.03
N VAL A 220 1.42 8.32 5.76
CA VAL A 220 0.21 7.50 5.95
C VAL A 220 -0.86 7.99 5.00
N GLU A 221 -1.18 7.18 3.99
CA GLU A 221 -2.34 7.46 3.17
C GLU A 221 -3.61 7.14 3.95
N ARG A 222 -4.54 8.10 3.96
CA ARG A 222 -5.85 7.97 4.59
C ARG A 222 -6.94 8.05 3.55
N THR A 223 -7.79 7.02 3.56
CA THR A 223 -8.91 6.91 2.63
C THR A 223 -10.20 6.70 3.40
N ALA A 224 -11.30 7.22 2.85
CA ALA A 224 -12.63 7.04 3.39
C ALA A 224 -13.43 6.11 2.47
N TRP A 225 -13.17 4.80 2.44
CA TRP A 225 -13.93 3.88 1.58
C TRP A 225 -15.41 3.87 1.93
N MET A 226 -16.29 4.20 0.99
CA MET A 226 -17.71 3.93 1.16
C MET A 226 -17.97 2.43 1.00
N ALA A 227 -18.49 1.80 2.07
CA ALA A 227 -19.05 0.46 1.97
C ALA A 227 -20.32 0.55 1.09
N SER A 228 -20.32 -0.13 -0.05
CA SER A 228 -21.52 -0.37 -0.85
C SER A 228 -22.12 -1.73 -0.53
#